data_AF-A0AAV1AQD2-F1
#
_entry.id   AF-A0AAV1AQD2-F1
#
_cell.length_a   1.000
_cell.length_b   1.000
_cell.length_c   1.000
_cell.angle_alpha   90.00
_cell.angle_beta   90.00
_cell.angle_gamma   90.00
#
_symmetry.space_group_name_H-M   'P 1'
#
loop_
_entity.id
_entity.type
_entity.pdbx_description
1 polymer ?
#
loop_
_entity_poly.entity_id
_entity_poly.type
_entity_poly.pdbx_seq_one_letter_code
_entity_poly.pdbx_strand_id
1 'polypeptide(L)'
;MDILIVKAQKIEEIGRAGRDGRLSYCHLFYDDEMYFKLRSLMYSEGVDEYAVNKFLSEVFPADKSSCGKICSLIKESASRRFDMKEEVILTVLTRLELGDVQYLHLLPQTNVTCVLNFYKTPAVSLAQKISAIAVILKRSENRHGQHTFDLPTVANDMGVTPVELTNQLYDLKLKGEITYEMKDMAYCYRILEVPTDLLSLSADITKWLSEVESCKVRKMDVMFNAAYFAVNLCDKMNGCSSVDHTSCWQRIILDYFAGIDNIDFCKKIDQSSPFLWADIKVFLQSNSHARFTPRAVARVMHGIASPAYPYTIWGKTHFWGRYTKIDFKVVMEAAKEELKKFVGKDIL
;
A
#
# COMPACT_ATOMS: atom_id res chain seq x y z
N MET A 1 -19.77 -2.46 -14.17
CA MET A 1 -20.44 -3.13 -13.04
C MET A 1 -19.71 -2.62 -11.81
N ASP A 2 -20.11 -1.44 -11.35
CA ASP A 2 -19.30 -0.63 -10.43
C ASP A 2 -19.52 -1.07 -8.99
N ILE A 3 -18.39 -1.25 -8.32
CA ILE A 3 -18.22 -1.91 -7.03
C ILE A 3 -18.43 -0.86 -5.93
N LEU A 4 -19.43 -1.10 -5.08
CA LEU A 4 -19.72 -0.29 -3.89
C LEU A 4 -18.59 -0.37 -2.85
N ILE A 5 -18.12 0.79 -2.39
CA ILE A 5 -17.24 0.95 -1.23
C ILE A 5 -17.88 1.88 -0.18
N VAL A 6 -18.17 1.27 0.98
CA VAL A 6 -18.18 1.73 2.39
C VAL A 6 -18.83 3.07 2.79
N LYS A 7 -19.99 2.92 3.45
CA LYS A 7 -20.72 3.81 4.39
C LYS A 7 -21.13 5.21 3.94
N ALA A 8 -20.19 6.13 3.72
CA ALA A 8 -20.54 7.50 3.35
C ALA A 8 -21.12 7.54 1.95
N GLN A 9 -20.52 6.81 1.01
CA GLN A 9 -20.98 6.77 -0.36
C GLN A 9 -22.39 6.21 -0.49
N LYS A 10 -22.78 5.21 0.33
CA LYS A 10 -24.12 4.62 0.23
C LYS A 10 -25.22 5.54 0.76
N ILE A 11 -24.96 6.24 1.86
CA ILE A 11 -25.87 7.26 2.38
C ILE A 11 -25.89 8.49 1.46
N GLU A 12 -24.75 8.87 0.89
CA GLU A 12 -24.65 9.94 -0.09
C GLU A 12 -25.41 9.59 -1.39
N GLU A 13 -25.29 8.34 -1.87
CA GLU A 13 -26.02 7.82 -3.03
C GLU A 13 -27.53 7.81 -2.77
N ILE A 14 -27.97 7.34 -1.60
CA ILE A 14 -29.38 7.38 -1.19
C ILE A 14 -29.85 8.84 -1.03
N GLY A 15 -29.03 9.71 -0.44
CA GLY A 15 -29.31 11.13 -0.20
C GLY A 15 -29.27 12.03 -1.42
N ARG A 16 -28.96 11.47 -2.60
CA ARG A 16 -29.17 12.16 -3.89
C ARG A 16 -30.63 12.09 -4.36
N ALA A 17 -31.38 11.08 -3.93
CA ALA A 17 -32.80 10.94 -4.24
C ALA A 17 -33.69 11.74 -3.28
N GLY A 18 -34.91 12.10 -3.71
CA GLY A 18 -35.92 12.73 -2.86
C GLY A 18 -35.62 14.16 -2.42
N ARG A 19 -34.63 14.85 -3.03
CA ARG A 19 -34.27 16.25 -2.72
C ARG A 19 -35.39 17.25 -3.04
N ASP A 20 -36.33 16.86 -3.90
CA ASP A 20 -37.52 17.62 -4.25
C ASP A 20 -38.67 17.43 -3.25
N GLY A 21 -38.43 16.72 -2.14
CA GLY A 21 -39.44 16.40 -1.12
C GLY A 21 -40.42 15.31 -1.55
N ARG A 22 -40.23 14.70 -2.73
CA ARG A 22 -41.05 13.58 -3.19
C ARG A 22 -40.51 12.26 -2.68
N LEU A 23 -41.41 11.28 -2.56
CA LEU A 23 -41.06 9.94 -2.13
C LEU A 23 -40.09 9.29 -3.12
N SER A 24 -39.00 8.74 -2.60
CA SER A 24 -38.00 7.97 -3.35
C SER A 24 -37.79 6.61 -2.72
N TYR A 25 -37.62 5.59 -3.55
CA TYR A 25 -37.37 4.21 -3.12
C TYR A 25 -35.92 3.83 -3.39
N CYS A 26 -35.28 3.18 -2.42
CA CYS A 26 -33.94 2.64 -2.55
C CYS A 26 -33.96 1.15 -2.25
N HIS A 27 -33.41 0.35 -3.16
CA HIS A 27 -33.33 -1.09 -3.01
C HIS A 27 -31.87 -1.51 -2.84
N LEU A 28 -31.63 -2.40 -1.87
CA LEU A 28 -30.33 -3.01 -1.67
C LEU A 28 -30.41 -4.50 -2.02
N PHE A 29 -29.62 -4.91 -3.01
CA PHE A 29 -29.36 -6.32 -3.27
C PHE A 29 -28.27 -6.83 -2.32
N TYR A 30 -28.58 -7.90 -1.60
CA TYR A 30 -27.74 -8.48 -0.57
C TYR A 30 -27.30 -9.89 -0.99
N ASP A 31 -26.00 -10.16 -0.86
CA ASP A 31 -25.41 -11.47 -1.07
C ASP A 31 -24.35 -11.76 0.00
N ASP A 32 -24.42 -12.96 0.56
CA ASP A 32 -23.55 -13.46 1.61
C ASP A 32 -22.12 -13.69 1.12
N GLU A 33 -21.93 -14.12 -0.13
CA GLU A 33 -20.60 -14.37 -0.70
C GLU A 33 -19.87 -13.06 -0.97
N MET A 34 -20.59 -12.05 -1.47
CA MET A 34 -20.06 -10.70 -1.70
C MET A 34 -19.46 -10.10 -0.43
N TYR A 35 -20.04 -10.35 0.75
CA TYR A 35 -19.48 -9.86 2.03
C TYR A 35 -18.08 -10.37 2.31
N PHE A 36 -17.88 -11.68 2.25
CA PHE A 36 -16.59 -12.28 2.57
C PHE A 36 -15.50 -11.77 1.63
N LYS A 37 -15.86 -11.59 0.35
CA LYS A 37 -14.96 -11.02 -0.66
C LYS A 37 -14.62 -9.55 -0.36
N LEU A 38 -15.63 -8.70 -0.14
CA LEU A 38 -15.42 -7.28 0.16
C LEU A 38 -14.70 -7.05 1.49
N ARG A 39 -15.04 -7.83 2.52
CA ARG A 39 -14.35 -7.81 3.81
C ARG A 39 -12.88 -8.19 3.65
N SER A 40 -12.58 -9.23 2.87
CA SER A 40 -11.19 -9.61 2.55
C SER A 40 -10.43 -8.44 1.92
N LEU A 41 -11.04 -7.71 0.98
CA LEU A 41 -10.40 -6.55 0.34
C LEU A 41 -10.02 -5.41 1.31
N MET A 42 -10.65 -5.32 2.49
CA MET A 42 -10.27 -4.33 3.51
C MET A 42 -8.85 -4.54 4.05
N TYR A 43 -8.30 -5.75 3.94
CA TYR A 43 -6.92 -6.09 4.31
C TYR A 43 -5.91 -5.88 3.16
N SER A 44 -6.35 -5.38 2.00
CA SER A 44 -5.48 -5.24 0.83
C SER A 44 -4.39 -4.18 1.01
N GLU A 45 -4.61 -3.18 1.86
CA GLU A 45 -3.68 -2.08 2.12
C GLU A 45 -2.92 -2.23 3.45
N GLY A 46 -3.22 -3.27 4.24
CA GLY A 46 -2.53 -3.50 5.50
C GLY A 46 -1.05 -3.78 5.30
N VAL A 47 -0.22 -3.40 6.27
CA VAL A 47 1.23 -3.63 6.22
C VAL A 47 1.68 -4.23 7.53
N ASP A 48 2.81 -4.95 7.47
CA ASP A 48 3.45 -5.54 8.65
C ASP A 48 4.56 -4.61 9.16
N GLU A 49 4.84 -4.67 10.45
CA GLU A 49 5.88 -3.88 11.11
C GLU A 49 7.26 -4.08 10.44
N TYR A 50 7.58 -5.32 10.07
CA TYR A 50 8.81 -5.62 9.33
C TYR A 50 8.94 -4.83 8.03
N ALA A 51 7.85 -4.69 7.27
CA ALA A 51 7.86 -3.97 6.01
C ALA A 51 8.04 -2.46 6.25
N VAL A 52 7.35 -1.90 7.26
CA VAL A 52 7.48 -0.49 7.66
C VAL A 52 8.90 -0.20 8.13
N ASN A 53 9.46 -1.04 8.99
CA ASN A 53 10.83 -0.91 9.49
C ASN A 53 11.86 -0.89 8.35
N LYS A 54 11.75 -1.87 7.44
CA LYS A 54 12.62 -1.98 6.27
C LYS A 54 12.48 -0.78 5.34
N PHE A 55 11.26 -0.28 5.15
CA PHE A 55 10.97 0.92 4.37
C PHE A 55 11.61 2.17 5.00
N LEU A 56 11.40 2.41 6.29
CA LEU A 56 11.96 3.56 7.00
C LEU A 56 13.49 3.53 7.03
N SER A 57 14.09 2.33 7.10
CA SER A 57 15.55 2.16 7.02
C SER A 57 16.14 2.58 5.66
N GLU A 58 15.34 2.52 4.59
CA GLU A 58 15.74 3.03 3.27
C GLU A 58 15.47 4.52 3.12
N VAL A 59 14.37 5.03 3.71
CA VAL A 59 14.06 6.46 3.72
C VAL A 59 15.09 7.25 4.52
N PHE A 60 15.55 6.69 5.65
CA PHE A 60 16.55 7.30 6.53
C PHE A 60 17.82 6.42 6.55
N PRO A 61 18.71 6.55 5.55
CA PRO A 61 19.97 5.83 5.56
C PRO A 61 20.80 6.21 6.79
N ALA A 62 21.53 5.24 7.35
CA ALA A 62 22.21 5.34 8.65
C ALA A 62 23.25 6.48 8.78
N ASP A 63 23.63 7.11 7.68
CA ASP A 63 24.51 8.27 7.69
C ASP A 63 23.78 9.51 8.22
N LYS A 64 24.17 9.97 9.41
CA LYS A 64 23.70 11.23 10.01
C LYS A 64 23.95 12.48 9.14
N SER A 65 24.80 12.37 8.12
CA SER A 65 25.04 13.42 7.11
C SER A 65 23.94 13.53 6.04
N SER A 66 22.86 12.76 6.17
CA SER A 66 21.72 12.76 5.23
C SER A 66 20.78 13.94 5.38
N CYS A 67 20.84 14.67 6.50
CA CYS A 67 20.06 15.88 6.71
C CYS A 67 20.31 16.92 5.60
N GLY A 68 19.23 17.42 5.00
CA GLY A 68 19.26 18.37 3.89
C GLY A 68 19.40 17.76 2.50
N LYS A 69 19.76 16.47 2.37
CA LYS A 69 19.88 15.78 1.08
C LYS A 69 18.52 15.51 0.46
N ILE A 70 18.49 15.52 -0.87
CA ILE A 70 17.31 15.14 -1.65
C ILE A 70 17.42 13.67 -2.02
N CYS A 71 16.46 12.87 -1.58
CA CYS A 71 16.39 11.44 -1.82
C CYS A 71 15.27 11.12 -2.81
N SER A 72 15.41 9.99 -3.49
CA SER A 72 14.44 9.44 -4.43
C SER A 72 14.12 8.00 -4.06
N LEU A 73 12.87 7.61 -4.30
CA LEU A 73 12.41 6.23 -4.17
C LEU A 73 11.55 5.84 -5.37
N ILE A 74 12.07 4.99 -6.24
CA ILE A 74 11.37 4.54 -7.46
C ILE A 74 10.10 3.78 -7.06
N LYS A 75 8.94 4.25 -7.55
CA LYS A 75 7.62 3.79 -7.11
C LYS A 75 7.39 2.30 -7.28
N GLU A 76 7.51 1.81 -8.52
CA GLU A 76 7.23 0.41 -8.86
C GLU A 76 8.18 -0.54 -8.13
N SER A 77 9.47 -0.19 -8.08
CA SER A 77 10.50 -0.97 -7.40
C SER A 77 10.26 -1.03 -5.89
N ALA A 78 10.01 0.11 -5.24
CA ALA A 78 9.72 0.16 -3.82
C ALA A 78 8.44 -0.59 -3.45
N SER A 79 7.38 -0.39 -4.23
CA SER A 79 6.08 -1.06 -4.07
C SER A 79 6.25 -2.58 -4.00
N ARG A 80 6.99 -3.16 -4.96
CA ARG A 80 7.31 -4.60 -4.99
C ARG A 80 8.23 -5.03 -3.85
N ARG A 81 9.29 -4.28 -3.55
CA ARG A 81 10.33 -4.67 -2.58
C ARG A 81 9.84 -4.66 -1.13
N PHE A 82 8.88 -3.80 -0.82
CA PHE A 82 8.27 -3.66 0.51
C PHE A 82 6.89 -4.33 0.62
N ASP A 83 6.35 -4.85 -0.49
CA ASP A 83 4.97 -5.35 -0.60
C ASP A 83 3.91 -4.35 -0.09
N MET A 84 4.14 -3.08 -0.38
CA MET A 84 3.25 -1.97 -0.05
C MET A 84 2.73 -1.33 -1.33
N LYS A 85 1.43 -1.07 -1.43
CA LYS A 85 0.91 -0.35 -2.59
C LYS A 85 1.46 1.08 -2.62
N GLU A 86 1.49 1.68 -3.81
CA GLU A 86 2.04 3.02 -4.01
C GLU A 86 1.35 4.07 -3.13
N GLU A 87 0.02 4.01 -3.05
CA GLU A 87 -0.79 4.87 -2.20
C GLU A 87 -0.46 4.71 -0.70
N VAL A 88 -0.09 3.51 -0.25
CA VAL A 88 0.30 3.25 1.14
C VAL A 88 1.68 3.85 1.42
N ILE A 89 2.64 3.69 0.50
CA ILE A 89 3.96 4.32 0.62
C ILE A 89 3.82 5.85 0.70
N LEU A 90 3.05 6.44 -0.22
CA LEU A 90 2.82 7.89 -0.21
C LEU A 90 2.13 8.35 1.08
N THR A 91 1.19 7.56 1.60
CA THR A 91 0.52 7.84 2.88
C THR A 91 1.51 7.87 4.03
N VAL A 92 2.44 6.92 4.10
CA VAL A 92 3.49 6.91 5.14
C VAL A 92 4.42 8.12 4.99
N LEU A 93 4.88 8.43 3.77
CA LEU A 93 5.73 9.60 3.52
C LEU A 93 5.03 10.91 3.91
N THR A 94 3.75 11.04 3.57
CA THR A 94 2.94 12.22 3.93
C THR A 94 2.80 12.34 5.45
N ARG A 95 2.69 11.22 6.17
CA ARG A 95 2.66 11.24 7.64
C ARG A 95 4.00 11.63 8.25
N LEU A 96 5.11 11.27 7.63
CA LEU A 96 6.45 11.73 8.03
C LEU A 96 6.66 13.24 7.79
N GLU A 97 5.91 13.84 6.87
CA GLU A 97 5.92 15.28 6.61
C GLU A 97 4.97 16.07 7.53
N LEU A 98 3.78 15.53 7.80
CA LEU A 98 2.71 16.23 8.54
C LEU A 98 2.66 15.87 10.04
N GLY A 99 3.59 15.04 10.53
CA GLY A 99 3.65 14.64 11.93
C GLY A 99 4.07 15.78 12.87
N ASP A 100 4.01 15.52 14.18
CA ASP A 100 4.48 16.48 15.20
C ASP A 100 5.96 16.84 14.99
N VAL A 101 6.74 15.87 14.52
CA VAL A 101 8.10 16.06 14.00
C VAL A 101 8.05 15.94 12.48
N GLN A 102 8.51 16.98 11.79
CA GLN A 102 8.62 16.99 10.35
C GLN A 102 9.95 16.36 9.91
N TYR A 103 9.95 15.04 9.69
CA TYR A 103 11.17 14.31 9.32
C TYR A 103 11.62 14.59 7.89
N LEU A 104 10.69 14.83 6.98
CA LEU A 104 10.98 15.09 5.58
C LEU A 104 10.01 16.10 4.97
N HIS A 105 10.39 16.64 3.82
CA HIS A 105 9.52 17.44 2.95
C HIS A 105 9.37 16.75 1.60
N LEU A 106 8.12 16.50 1.19
CA LEU A 106 7.82 15.88 -0.10
C LEU A 106 8.04 16.89 -1.24
N LEU A 107 8.70 16.42 -2.30
CA LEU A 107 8.95 17.19 -3.52
C LEU A 107 8.07 16.66 -4.66
N PRO A 108 7.92 17.41 -5.76
CA PRO A 108 7.22 16.92 -6.95
C PRO A 108 7.77 15.56 -7.39
N GLN A 109 6.87 14.62 -7.64
CA GLN A 109 7.24 13.29 -8.12
C GLN A 109 7.69 13.41 -9.58
N THR A 110 8.87 12.90 -9.88
CA THR A 110 9.49 13.02 -11.22
C THR A 110 10.22 11.74 -11.58
N ASN A 111 10.58 11.60 -12.85
CA ASN A 111 11.52 10.58 -13.31
C ASN A 111 12.94 10.91 -12.81
N VAL A 112 13.60 9.98 -12.15
CA VAL A 112 14.89 10.22 -11.47
C VAL A 112 16.07 9.51 -12.11
N THR A 113 15.84 8.44 -12.86
CA THR A 113 16.91 7.70 -13.55
C THR A 113 17.22 8.38 -14.88
N CYS A 114 18.44 8.88 -15.04
CA CYS A 114 18.90 9.48 -16.29
C CYS A 114 19.75 8.46 -17.06
N VAL A 115 19.40 8.21 -18.33
CA VAL A 115 20.20 7.43 -19.28
C VAL A 115 20.86 8.40 -20.26
N LEU A 116 22.19 8.52 -20.17
CA LEU A 116 22.98 9.53 -20.85
C LEU A 116 23.87 8.92 -21.94
N ASN A 117 23.87 9.53 -23.13
CA ASN A 117 24.70 9.14 -24.26
C ASN A 117 25.56 10.31 -24.72
N PHE A 118 26.83 10.03 -25.03
CA PHE A 118 27.79 10.99 -25.58
C PHE A 118 27.94 10.78 -27.08
N TYR A 119 28.01 11.87 -27.86
CA TYR A 119 28.12 11.80 -29.33
C TYR A 119 29.38 12.48 -29.85
N LYS A 120 29.52 13.77 -29.54
CA LYS A 120 30.55 14.62 -30.16
C LYS A 120 31.89 14.50 -29.46
N THR A 121 31.90 14.69 -28.14
CA THR A 121 33.11 14.59 -27.32
C THR A 121 33.07 13.32 -26.47
N PRO A 122 34.16 12.53 -26.41
CA PRO A 122 34.25 11.39 -25.50
C PRO A 122 34.03 11.80 -24.05
N ALA A 123 33.34 10.95 -23.28
CA ALA A 123 32.90 11.27 -21.93
C ALA A 123 34.05 11.69 -20.99
N VAL A 124 35.20 11.02 -21.07
CA VAL A 124 36.39 11.31 -20.25
C VAL A 124 36.94 12.71 -20.54
N SER A 125 36.95 13.12 -21.81
CA SER A 125 37.42 14.45 -22.20
C SER A 125 36.45 15.55 -21.78
N LEU A 126 35.15 15.25 -21.78
CA LEU A 126 34.12 16.20 -21.31
C LEU A 126 34.14 16.33 -19.78
N ALA A 127 34.40 15.25 -19.05
CA ALA A 127 34.56 15.23 -17.60
C ALA A 127 35.70 16.13 -17.10
N GLN A 128 36.79 16.27 -17.86
CA GLN A 128 37.88 17.19 -17.51
C GLN A 128 37.46 18.66 -17.58
N LYS A 129 36.44 18.99 -18.36
CA LYS A 129 35.94 20.36 -18.58
C LYS A 129 34.73 20.69 -17.72
N ILE A 130 33.91 19.68 -17.40
CA ILE A 130 32.61 19.85 -16.77
C ILE A 130 32.52 18.97 -15.54
N SER A 131 32.46 19.61 -14.36
CA SER A 131 32.38 18.93 -13.07
C SER A 131 31.21 17.95 -12.98
N ALA A 132 30.04 18.33 -13.53
CA ALA A 132 28.86 17.47 -13.55
C ALA A 132 29.12 16.13 -14.24
N ILE A 133 29.77 16.15 -15.40
CA ILE A 133 30.09 14.94 -16.16
C ILE A 133 31.11 14.08 -15.40
N ALA A 134 32.08 14.69 -14.71
CA ALA A 134 33.02 13.95 -13.88
C ALA A 134 32.32 13.19 -12.74
N VAL A 135 31.37 13.82 -12.04
CA VAL A 135 30.60 13.17 -10.96
C VAL A 135 29.68 12.09 -11.52
N ILE A 136 29.01 12.36 -12.65
CA ILE A 136 28.16 11.39 -13.34
C ILE A 136 28.96 10.14 -13.67
N LEU A 137 30.15 10.26 -14.28
CA LEU A 137 30.95 9.10 -14.65
C LEU A 137 31.39 8.25 -13.45
N LYS A 138 31.59 8.88 -12.29
CA LYS A 138 31.93 8.17 -11.05
C LYS A 138 30.75 7.38 -10.47
N ARG A 139 29.51 7.84 -10.67
CA ARG A 139 28.29 7.25 -10.11
C ARG A 139 27.46 6.43 -11.10
N SER A 140 27.70 6.58 -12.40
CA SER A 140 26.93 5.91 -13.44
C SER A 140 27.35 4.47 -13.65
N GLU A 141 26.38 3.61 -13.96
CA GLU A 141 26.63 2.32 -14.60
C GLU A 141 26.79 2.52 -16.10
N ASN A 142 27.90 2.06 -16.69
CA ASN A 142 28.11 2.08 -18.14
C ASN A 142 27.69 0.74 -18.75
N ARG A 143 26.70 0.76 -19.65
CA ARG A 143 26.31 -0.39 -20.46
C ARG A 143 26.26 0.02 -21.93
N HIS A 144 27.11 -0.59 -22.74
CA HIS A 144 27.19 -0.34 -24.19
C HIS A 144 27.38 1.14 -24.56
N GLY A 145 28.12 1.92 -23.74
CA GLY A 145 28.35 3.34 -23.97
C GLY A 145 27.25 4.27 -23.46
N GLN A 146 26.18 3.71 -22.87
CA GLN A 146 25.14 4.48 -22.17
C GLN A 146 25.48 4.55 -20.68
N HIS A 147 25.38 5.75 -20.11
CA HIS A 147 25.64 6.01 -18.70
C HIS A 147 24.32 6.20 -17.96
N THR A 148 23.96 5.25 -17.09
CA THR A 148 22.73 5.30 -16.30
C THR A 148 23.04 5.70 -14.87
N PHE A 149 22.36 6.70 -14.33
CA PHE A 149 22.56 7.18 -12.96
C PHE A 149 21.28 7.76 -12.34
N ASP A 150 21.24 7.83 -11.01
CA ASP A 150 20.19 8.51 -10.25
C ASP A 150 20.52 10.02 -10.13
N LEU A 151 19.63 10.86 -10.64
CA LEU A 151 19.82 12.30 -10.74
C LEU A 151 19.94 12.98 -9.36
N PRO A 152 19.05 12.73 -8.37
CA PRO A 152 19.21 13.29 -7.02
C PRO A 152 20.52 12.91 -6.33
N THR A 153 20.98 11.67 -6.47
CA THR A 153 22.25 11.21 -5.89
C THR A 153 23.43 11.99 -6.46
N VAL A 154 23.49 12.17 -7.78
CA VAL A 154 24.55 12.96 -8.43
C VAL A 154 24.47 14.43 -8.03
N ALA A 155 23.26 15.00 -7.96
CA ALA A 155 23.05 16.38 -7.55
C ALA A 155 23.55 16.62 -6.11
N ASN A 156 23.25 15.71 -5.18
CA ASN A 156 23.75 15.78 -3.80
C ASN A 156 25.28 15.72 -3.72
N ASP A 157 25.91 14.82 -4.49
CA ASP A 157 27.39 14.69 -4.53
C ASP A 157 28.07 15.95 -5.09
N MET A 158 27.38 16.67 -5.97
CA MET A 158 27.83 17.95 -6.51
C MET A 158 27.53 19.15 -5.61
N GLY A 159 26.67 18.99 -4.60
CA GLY A 159 26.16 20.10 -3.80
C GLY A 159 25.23 21.05 -4.56
N VAL A 160 24.57 20.58 -5.62
CA VAL A 160 23.60 21.35 -6.41
C VAL A 160 22.20 20.72 -6.32
N THR A 161 21.18 21.46 -6.75
CA THR A 161 19.82 20.93 -6.86
C THR A 161 19.65 20.06 -8.11
N PRO A 162 18.72 19.09 -8.11
CA PRO A 162 18.39 18.30 -9.30
C PRO A 162 17.97 19.17 -10.50
N VAL A 163 17.35 20.33 -10.25
CA VAL A 163 16.95 21.30 -11.28
C VAL A 163 18.17 21.93 -11.94
N GLU A 164 19.15 22.37 -11.15
CA GLU A 164 20.40 22.93 -11.67
C GLU A 164 21.18 21.90 -12.50
N LEU A 165 21.27 20.65 -12.03
CA LEU A 165 21.91 19.58 -12.78
C LEU A 165 21.17 19.30 -14.10
N THR A 166 19.84 19.27 -14.07
CA THR A 166 19.02 19.09 -15.28
C THR A 166 19.24 20.20 -16.30
N ASN A 167 19.34 21.46 -15.84
CA ASN A 167 19.63 22.60 -16.72
C ASN A 167 21.02 22.47 -17.37
N GLN A 168 22.04 22.05 -16.61
CA GLN A 168 23.38 21.81 -17.18
C GLN A 168 23.37 20.70 -18.24
N LEU A 169 22.62 19.61 -18.01
CA LEU A 169 22.45 18.54 -19.00
C LEU A 169 21.69 19.04 -20.23
N TYR A 170 20.68 19.89 -20.05
CA TYR A 170 19.94 20.49 -21.15
C TYR A 170 20.83 21.38 -22.02
N ASP A 171 21.67 22.21 -21.43
CA ASP A 171 22.63 23.05 -22.17
C ASP A 171 23.62 22.22 -23.00
N LEU A 172 24.08 21.09 -22.46
CA LEU A 172 24.95 20.17 -23.19
C LEU A 172 24.24 19.45 -24.33
N LYS A 173 22.95 19.15 -24.13
CA LYS A 173 22.09 18.62 -25.19
C LYS A 173 21.89 19.63 -26.32
N LEU A 174 21.67 20.91 -25.99
CA LEU A 174 21.58 21.98 -27.00
C LEU A 174 22.88 22.16 -27.80
N LYS A 175 24.04 21.93 -27.17
CA LYS A 175 25.35 21.95 -27.84
C LYS A 175 25.63 20.70 -28.68
N GLY A 176 24.73 19.71 -28.66
CA GLY A 176 24.89 18.43 -29.36
C GLY A 176 25.98 17.52 -28.79
N GLU A 177 26.44 17.79 -27.56
CA GLU A 177 27.47 16.96 -26.91
C GLU A 177 26.87 15.63 -26.42
N ILE A 178 25.62 15.68 -25.93
CA ILE A 178 24.93 14.56 -25.28
C ILE A 178 23.47 14.44 -25.73
N THR A 179 22.89 13.26 -25.53
CA THR A 179 21.44 13.09 -25.41
C THR A 179 21.13 12.35 -24.12
N TYR A 180 19.93 12.53 -23.60
CA TYR A 180 19.49 11.81 -22.41
C TYR A 180 17.99 11.55 -22.41
N GLU A 181 17.62 10.50 -21.69
CA GLU A 181 16.25 10.07 -21.43
C GLU A 181 16.05 9.93 -19.91
N MET A 182 14.92 10.42 -19.40
CA MET A 182 14.55 10.31 -17.98
C MET A 182 13.52 9.18 -17.79
N LYS A 183 13.82 8.23 -16.91
CA LYS A 183 13.00 7.05 -16.57
C LYS A 183 12.72 6.98 -15.07
N ASP A 184 11.90 6.02 -14.70
CA ASP A 184 11.60 5.62 -13.34
C ASP A 184 10.96 6.73 -12.50
N MET A 185 9.63 6.74 -12.49
CA MET A 185 8.86 7.67 -11.65
C MET A 185 9.12 7.37 -10.18
N ALA A 186 9.48 8.40 -9.41
CA ALA A 186 9.88 8.25 -8.01
C ALA A 186 9.18 9.22 -7.07
N TYR A 187 9.11 8.83 -5.80
CA TYR A 187 8.88 9.77 -4.70
C TYR A 187 10.18 10.53 -4.44
N CYS A 188 10.13 11.85 -4.54
CA CYS A 188 11.26 12.72 -4.24
C CYS A 188 10.98 13.42 -2.90
N TYR A 189 11.98 13.48 -2.02
CA TYR A 189 11.83 14.14 -0.72
C TYR A 189 13.16 14.69 -0.22
N ARG A 190 13.11 15.72 0.61
CA ARG A 190 14.26 16.24 1.34
C ARG A 190 14.18 15.78 2.79
N ILE A 191 15.26 15.19 3.31
CA ILE A 191 15.34 14.83 4.73
C ILE A 191 15.57 16.11 5.54
N LEU A 192 14.72 16.38 6.51
CA LEU A 192 14.81 17.53 7.42
C LEU A 192 15.32 17.12 8.79
N GLU A 193 14.90 15.96 9.27
CA GLU A 193 15.33 15.39 10.54
C GLU A 193 15.46 13.87 10.43
N VAL A 194 16.53 13.33 11.00
CA VAL A 194 16.74 11.87 11.06
C VAL A 194 16.23 11.38 12.42
N PRO A 195 15.28 10.41 12.46
CA PRO A 195 14.73 9.93 13.71
C PRO A 195 15.82 9.30 14.59
N THR A 196 15.81 9.63 15.89
CA THR A 196 16.73 9.04 16.87
C THR A 196 16.42 7.58 17.17
N ASP A 197 15.14 7.22 17.13
CA ASP A 197 14.66 5.85 17.31
C ASP A 197 13.73 5.45 16.15
N LEU A 198 14.33 4.77 15.18
CA LEU A 198 13.66 4.29 13.98
C LEU A 198 12.74 3.09 14.29
N LEU A 199 13.01 2.34 15.37
CA LEU A 199 12.17 1.21 15.80
C LEU A 199 10.87 1.72 16.41
N SER A 200 10.94 2.70 17.32
CA SER A 200 9.74 3.32 17.89
C SER A 200 8.88 3.96 16.80
N LEU A 201 9.49 4.73 15.89
CA LEU A 201 8.76 5.35 14.78
C LEU A 201 8.07 4.30 13.89
N SER A 202 8.75 3.17 13.62
CA SER A 202 8.17 2.04 12.88
C SER A 202 6.97 1.43 13.59
N ALA A 203 7.07 1.18 14.90
CA ALA A 203 5.98 0.64 15.71
C ALA A 203 4.77 1.60 15.73
N ASP A 204 5.01 2.90 15.88
CA ASP A 204 3.96 3.93 15.91
C ASP A 204 3.21 4.03 14.57
N ILE A 205 3.95 4.08 13.45
CA ILE A 205 3.35 4.10 12.10
C ILE A 205 2.57 2.81 11.85
N THR A 206 3.11 1.66 12.25
CA THR A 206 2.45 0.36 12.05
C THR A 206 1.17 0.26 12.86
N LYS A 207 1.20 0.70 14.13
CA LYS A 207 0.02 0.75 14.99
C LYS A 207 -1.07 1.62 14.36
N TRP A 208 -0.71 2.83 13.92
CA TRP A 208 -1.65 3.72 13.25
C TRP A 208 -2.26 3.09 11.98
N LEU A 209 -1.45 2.45 11.13
CA LEU A 209 -1.97 1.76 9.94
C LEU A 209 -2.90 0.59 10.30
N SER A 210 -2.62 -0.12 11.40
CA SER A 210 -3.49 -1.19 11.92
C SER A 210 -4.83 -0.66 12.45
N GLU A 211 -4.84 0.52 13.07
CA GLU A 211 -6.07 1.20 13.50
C GLU A 211 -6.92 1.62 12.30
N VAL A 212 -6.28 2.15 11.24
CA VAL A 212 -6.95 2.49 9.97
C VAL A 212 -7.56 1.24 9.31
N GLU A 213 -6.80 0.14 9.22
CA GLU A 213 -7.29 -1.15 8.71
C GLU A 213 -8.48 -1.66 9.52
N SER A 214 -8.35 -1.68 10.85
CA SER A 214 -9.41 -2.13 11.76
C SER A 214 -10.67 -1.27 11.62
N CYS A 215 -10.51 0.04 11.42
CA CYS A 215 -11.63 0.94 11.15
C CYS A 215 -12.33 0.60 9.82
N LYS A 216 -11.59 0.27 8.75
CA LYS A 216 -12.15 -0.12 7.44
C LYS A 216 -12.96 -1.41 7.57
N VAL A 217 -12.40 -2.43 8.22
CA VAL A 217 -13.08 -3.70 8.48
C VAL A 217 -14.36 -3.48 9.31
N ARG A 218 -14.28 -2.75 10.42
CA ARG A 218 -15.45 -2.44 11.27
C ARG A 218 -16.53 -1.68 10.50
N LYS A 219 -16.15 -0.73 9.65
CA LYS A 219 -17.11 0.02 8.81
C LYS A 219 -17.85 -0.92 7.85
N MET A 220 -17.14 -1.87 7.23
CA MET A 220 -17.71 -2.89 6.36
C MET A 220 -18.65 -3.83 7.14
N ASP A 221 -18.20 -4.34 8.28
CA ASP A 221 -18.96 -5.26 9.12
C ASP A 221 -20.27 -4.61 9.60
N VAL A 222 -20.24 -3.37 10.10
CA VAL A 222 -21.46 -2.67 10.52
C VAL A 222 -22.46 -2.48 9.36
N MET A 223 -21.99 -2.08 8.17
CA MET A 223 -22.90 -1.90 7.02
C MET A 223 -23.56 -3.22 6.63
N PHE A 224 -22.79 -4.31 6.64
CA PHE A 224 -23.30 -5.61 6.26
C PHE A 224 -24.22 -6.21 7.32
N ASN A 225 -23.89 -6.05 8.60
CA ASN A 225 -24.74 -6.47 9.71
C ASN A 225 -26.08 -5.74 9.70
N ALA A 226 -26.12 -4.47 9.31
CA ALA A 226 -27.38 -3.74 9.13
C ALA A 226 -28.28 -4.39 8.06
N ALA A 227 -27.68 -4.76 6.92
CA ALA A 227 -28.40 -5.46 5.85
C ALA A 227 -28.83 -6.87 6.27
N TYR A 228 -27.94 -7.61 6.94
CA TYR A 228 -28.23 -8.94 7.47
C TYR A 228 -29.38 -8.90 8.47
N PHE A 229 -29.37 -7.94 9.40
CA PHE A 229 -30.44 -7.74 10.38
C PHE A 229 -31.77 -7.46 9.68
N ALA A 230 -31.81 -6.52 8.73
CA ALA A 230 -33.02 -6.17 8.02
C ALA A 230 -33.64 -7.37 7.29
N VAL A 231 -32.81 -8.17 6.61
CA VAL A 231 -33.27 -9.32 5.81
C VAL A 231 -33.65 -10.52 6.68
N ASN A 232 -32.88 -10.84 7.72
CA ASN A 232 -32.96 -12.13 8.41
C ASN A 232 -33.52 -12.06 9.84
N LEU A 233 -33.36 -10.93 10.53
CA LEU A 233 -33.66 -10.80 11.97
C LEU A 233 -34.74 -9.76 12.29
N CYS A 234 -35.14 -8.96 11.31
CA CYS A 234 -36.18 -7.96 11.52
C CYS A 234 -37.54 -8.65 11.71
N ASP A 235 -38.09 -8.55 12.92
CA ASP A 235 -39.41 -9.10 13.27
C ASP A 235 -40.59 -8.41 12.55
N LYS A 236 -40.32 -7.47 11.63
CA LYS A 236 -41.31 -6.67 10.90
C LYS A 236 -42.27 -5.90 11.82
N MET A 237 -41.80 -5.59 13.03
CA MET A 237 -42.45 -4.71 14.00
C MET A 237 -41.81 -3.31 13.97
N ASN A 238 -42.41 -2.34 14.66
CA ASN A 238 -41.91 -0.95 14.76
C ASN A 238 -41.76 -0.23 13.42
N GLY A 239 -42.78 -0.33 12.56
CA GLY A 239 -42.83 0.42 11.29
C GLY A 239 -42.02 -0.20 10.15
N CYS A 240 -41.64 -1.48 10.24
CA CYS A 240 -41.13 -2.27 9.13
C CYS A 240 -42.25 -3.15 8.54
N SER A 241 -42.16 -3.46 7.24
CA SER A 241 -43.05 -4.41 6.56
C SER A 241 -42.24 -5.54 5.90
N SER A 242 -42.89 -6.44 5.16
CA SER A 242 -42.23 -7.57 4.49
C SER A 242 -41.19 -7.16 3.43
N VAL A 243 -41.30 -5.95 2.90
CA VAL A 243 -40.43 -5.40 1.84
C VAL A 243 -39.84 -4.04 2.20
N ASP A 244 -40.33 -3.40 3.26
CA ASP A 244 -39.88 -2.09 3.72
C ASP A 244 -39.18 -2.22 5.08
N HIS A 245 -37.87 -2.02 5.07
CA HIS A 245 -37.03 -2.04 6.27
C HIS A 245 -36.49 -0.64 6.62
N THR A 246 -37.12 0.43 6.14
CA THR A 246 -36.66 1.81 6.32
C THR A 246 -36.49 2.17 7.80
N SER A 247 -37.47 1.85 8.64
CA SER A 247 -37.47 2.22 10.07
C SER A 247 -36.32 1.57 10.85
N CYS A 248 -36.06 0.27 10.65
CA CYS A 248 -34.95 -0.40 11.32
C CYS A 248 -33.58 0.02 10.76
N TRP A 249 -33.47 0.26 9.46
CA TRP A 249 -32.25 0.78 8.84
C TRP A 249 -31.90 2.18 9.35
N GLN A 250 -32.87 3.09 9.40
CA GLN A 250 -32.68 4.44 9.93
C GLN A 250 -32.19 4.40 11.38
N ARG A 251 -32.77 3.55 12.22
CA ARG A 251 -32.31 3.36 13.61
C ARG A 251 -30.85 2.90 13.66
N ILE A 252 -30.47 1.88 12.90
CA ILE A 252 -29.08 1.37 12.89
C ILE A 252 -28.10 2.43 12.38
N ILE A 253 -28.50 3.24 11.40
CA ILE A 253 -27.70 4.36 10.90
C ILE A 253 -27.51 5.41 11.99
N LEU A 254 -28.59 5.79 12.69
CA LEU A 254 -28.55 6.77 13.77
C LEU A 254 -27.67 6.28 14.93
N ASP A 255 -27.83 5.02 15.35
CA ASP A 255 -27.00 4.40 16.39
C ASP A 255 -25.52 4.42 16.02
N TYR A 256 -25.20 4.12 14.76
CA TYR A 256 -23.82 4.18 14.26
C TYR A 256 -23.23 5.59 14.36
N PHE A 257 -23.97 6.63 13.95
CA PHE A 257 -23.49 8.01 14.03
C PHE A 257 -23.46 8.56 15.47
N ALA A 258 -24.29 8.00 16.36
CA ALA A 258 -24.25 8.28 17.79
C ALA A 258 -23.09 7.55 18.51
N GLY A 259 -22.36 6.66 17.82
CA GLY A 259 -21.26 5.89 18.40
C GLY A 259 -21.71 4.68 19.24
N ILE A 260 -22.95 4.24 19.08
CA ILE A 260 -23.51 3.07 19.77
C ILE A 260 -23.17 1.82 18.97
N ASP A 261 -22.36 0.93 19.55
CA ASP A 261 -21.98 -0.34 18.93
C ASP A 261 -23.02 -1.44 19.21
N ASN A 262 -23.92 -1.66 18.26
CA ASN A 262 -24.82 -2.82 18.28
C ASN A 262 -24.08 -4.08 17.78
N ILE A 263 -23.38 -4.76 18.68
CA ILE A 263 -22.58 -5.97 18.41
C ILE A 263 -23.47 -7.22 18.25
N ASP A 264 -24.70 -7.20 18.77
CA ASP A 264 -25.55 -8.39 18.95
C ASP A 264 -26.05 -9.06 17.66
N PHE A 265 -25.95 -8.41 16.51
CA PHE A 265 -26.44 -8.96 15.22
C PHE A 265 -25.33 -9.27 14.22
N CYS A 266 -24.08 -9.43 14.69
CA CYS A 266 -22.94 -9.71 13.82
C CYS A 266 -23.05 -11.08 13.13
N LYS A 267 -22.89 -11.12 11.80
CA LYS A 267 -22.66 -12.38 11.09
C LYS A 267 -21.40 -13.04 11.64
N LYS A 268 -21.53 -14.26 12.15
CA LYS A 268 -20.39 -15.02 12.70
C LYS A 268 -19.41 -15.36 11.57
N ILE A 269 -18.17 -14.93 11.73
CA ILE A 269 -17.07 -15.25 10.84
C ILE A 269 -16.38 -16.50 11.37
N ASP A 270 -16.05 -17.44 10.49
CA ASP A 270 -15.43 -18.68 10.89
C ASP A 270 -14.06 -18.40 11.55
N GLN A 271 -13.84 -19.00 12.71
CA GLN A 271 -12.60 -18.82 13.49
C GLN A 271 -11.63 -20.00 13.35
N SER A 272 -11.99 -21.02 12.58
CA SER A 272 -11.18 -22.23 12.43
C SER A 272 -11.55 -23.02 11.18
N SER A 273 -10.56 -23.70 10.60
CA SER A 273 -10.79 -24.81 9.68
C SER A 273 -9.79 -25.92 9.95
N PRO A 274 -10.23 -27.20 9.93
CA PRO A 274 -9.33 -28.33 10.16
C PRO A 274 -8.24 -28.44 9.09
N PHE A 275 -8.46 -27.88 7.90
CA PHE A 275 -7.53 -27.96 6.78
C PHE A 275 -6.57 -26.78 6.68
N LEU A 276 -6.83 -25.68 7.40
CA LEU A 276 -6.09 -24.42 7.26
C LEU A 276 -4.58 -24.61 7.40
N TRP A 277 -4.15 -25.28 8.46
CA TRP A 277 -2.74 -25.52 8.75
C TRP A 277 -2.07 -26.43 7.70
N ALA A 278 -2.75 -27.50 7.30
CA ALA A 278 -2.23 -28.42 6.30
C ALA A 278 -2.07 -27.73 4.93
N ASP A 279 -3.08 -26.95 4.52
CA ASP A 279 -3.05 -26.22 3.26
C ASP A 279 -1.97 -25.13 3.24
N ILE A 280 -1.80 -24.37 4.34
CA ILE A 280 -0.71 -23.40 4.46
C ILE A 280 0.65 -24.09 4.34
N LYS A 281 0.84 -25.23 5.03
CA LYS A 281 2.08 -25.99 4.96
C LYS A 281 2.38 -26.47 3.54
N VAL A 282 1.40 -27.06 2.85
CA VAL A 282 1.56 -27.52 1.47
C VAL A 282 1.86 -26.34 0.55
N PHE A 283 1.14 -25.22 0.71
CA PHE A 283 1.38 -24.00 -0.06
C PHE A 283 2.82 -23.49 0.09
N LEU A 284 3.34 -23.41 1.31
CA LEU A 284 4.71 -22.98 1.57
C LEU A 284 5.75 -23.96 1.00
N GLN A 285 5.52 -25.27 1.13
CA GLN A 285 6.37 -26.30 0.52
C GLN A 285 6.42 -26.21 -1.00
N SER A 286 5.27 -26.05 -1.65
CA SER A 286 5.19 -25.94 -3.12
C SER A 286 5.79 -24.64 -3.66
N ASN A 287 5.99 -23.63 -2.81
CA ASN A 287 6.48 -22.31 -3.21
C ASN A 287 7.74 -21.88 -2.43
N SER A 288 8.62 -22.83 -2.10
CA SER A 288 9.84 -22.59 -1.31
C SER A 288 10.82 -21.57 -1.93
N HIS A 289 10.73 -21.33 -3.24
CA HIS A 289 11.50 -20.33 -3.96
C HIS A 289 11.07 -18.88 -3.63
N ALA A 290 9.84 -18.68 -3.16
CA ALA A 290 9.31 -17.37 -2.82
C ALA A 290 9.46 -17.10 -1.31
N ARG A 291 9.92 -15.90 -0.96
CA ARG A 291 9.98 -15.46 0.44
C ARG A 291 8.65 -14.85 0.79
N PHE A 292 7.92 -15.37 1.77
CA PHE A 292 6.61 -14.84 2.20
C PHE A 292 6.68 -14.18 3.57
N THR A 293 5.85 -13.16 3.78
CA THR A 293 5.43 -12.72 5.11
C THR A 293 4.13 -13.43 5.52
N PRO A 294 3.79 -13.49 6.82
CA PRO A 294 2.51 -14.05 7.26
C PRO A 294 1.30 -13.40 6.57
N ARG A 295 1.33 -12.07 6.40
CA ARG A 295 0.30 -11.33 5.69
C ARG A 295 0.24 -11.66 4.21
N ALA A 296 1.38 -11.86 3.54
CA ALA A 296 1.40 -12.26 2.13
C ALA A 296 0.71 -13.62 1.92
N VAL A 297 0.97 -14.59 2.79
CA VAL A 297 0.25 -15.88 2.77
C VAL A 297 -1.24 -15.67 3.00
N ALA A 298 -1.62 -14.90 4.02
CA ALA A 298 -3.03 -14.62 4.30
C ALA A 298 -3.73 -13.94 3.13
N ARG A 299 -3.08 -12.99 2.45
CA ARG A 299 -3.58 -12.35 1.22
C ARG A 299 -3.86 -13.36 0.13
N VAL A 300 -2.93 -14.28 -0.16
CA VAL A 300 -3.15 -15.36 -1.14
C VAL A 300 -4.36 -16.21 -0.75
N MET A 301 -4.42 -16.67 0.50
CA MET A 301 -5.52 -17.50 1.02
C MET A 301 -6.88 -16.79 0.97
N HIS A 302 -6.89 -15.46 1.05
CA HIS A 302 -8.06 -14.60 0.90
C HIS A 302 -8.31 -14.11 -0.54
N GLY A 303 -7.45 -14.45 -1.49
CA GLY A 303 -7.61 -14.09 -2.89
C GLY A 303 -7.31 -12.62 -3.19
N ILE A 304 -6.39 -12.03 -2.44
CA ILE A 304 -5.98 -10.63 -2.52
C ILE A 304 -4.60 -10.56 -3.16
N ALA A 305 -4.48 -9.77 -4.22
CA ALA A 305 -3.18 -9.48 -4.83
C ALA A 305 -2.45 -8.36 -4.09
N SER A 306 -1.13 -8.44 -4.10
CA SER A 306 -0.25 -7.39 -3.61
C SER A 306 0.90 -7.14 -4.60
N PRO A 307 1.66 -6.04 -4.45
CA PRO A 307 2.74 -5.72 -5.38
C PRO A 307 3.78 -6.82 -5.54
N ALA A 308 4.18 -7.49 -4.45
CA ALA A 308 5.15 -8.59 -4.51
C ALA A 308 4.52 -9.91 -5.00
N TYR A 309 3.20 -10.10 -4.79
CA TYR A 309 2.46 -11.30 -5.17
C TYR A 309 1.26 -10.96 -6.06
N PRO A 310 1.49 -10.60 -7.34
CA PRO A 310 0.43 -10.16 -8.24
C PRO A 310 -0.49 -11.30 -8.68
N TYR A 311 -1.75 -10.97 -8.97
CA TYR A 311 -2.76 -11.93 -9.43
C TYR A 311 -2.34 -12.72 -10.67
N THR A 312 -1.63 -12.08 -11.61
CA THR A 312 -1.18 -12.72 -12.86
C THR A 312 -0.32 -13.96 -12.62
N ILE A 313 0.39 -14.01 -11.50
CA ILE A 313 1.26 -15.12 -11.09
C ILE A 313 0.53 -16.02 -10.08
N TRP A 314 -0.08 -15.43 -9.04
CA TRP A 314 -0.57 -16.17 -7.87
C TRP A 314 -2.06 -16.53 -7.91
N GLY A 315 -2.84 -15.88 -8.77
CA GLY A 315 -4.29 -16.04 -8.89
C GLY A 315 -4.74 -17.41 -9.39
N LYS A 316 -3.85 -18.17 -10.01
CA LYS A 316 -4.13 -19.51 -10.55
C LYS A 316 -3.88 -20.63 -9.54
N THR A 317 -3.32 -20.32 -8.37
CA THR A 317 -3.07 -21.33 -7.34
C THR A 317 -4.39 -21.83 -6.76
N HIS A 318 -4.50 -23.12 -6.46
CA HIS A 318 -5.71 -23.70 -5.84
C HIS A 318 -6.01 -23.14 -4.44
N PHE A 319 -5.02 -22.50 -3.81
CA PHE A 319 -5.15 -21.85 -2.51
C PHE A 319 -5.73 -20.43 -2.60
N TRP A 320 -5.77 -19.84 -3.80
CA TRP A 320 -6.22 -18.47 -4.00
C TRP A 320 -7.69 -18.28 -3.58
N GLY A 321 -7.93 -17.48 -2.54
CA GLY A 321 -9.30 -17.18 -2.07
C GLY A 321 -10.02 -18.34 -1.37
N ARG A 322 -9.32 -19.44 -1.07
CA ARG A 322 -9.90 -20.64 -0.44
C ARG A 322 -10.43 -20.41 0.97
N TYR A 323 -9.91 -19.40 1.66
CA TYR A 323 -10.18 -19.14 3.08
C TYR A 323 -10.89 -17.80 3.34
N THR A 324 -11.59 -17.24 2.34
CA THR A 324 -12.31 -15.96 2.44
C THR A 324 -13.36 -15.90 3.56
N LYS A 325 -13.90 -17.04 3.99
CA LYS A 325 -14.89 -17.14 5.07
C LYS A 325 -14.29 -17.18 6.48
N ILE A 326 -12.98 -17.45 6.60
CA ILE A 326 -12.26 -17.46 7.87
C ILE A 326 -11.78 -16.05 8.18
N ASP A 327 -11.69 -15.67 9.45
CA ASP A 327 -11.12 -14.38 9.80
C ASP A 327 -9.65 -14.25 9.33
N PHE A 328 -9.35 -13.14 8.67
CA PHE A 328 -8.04 -12.86 8.10
C PHE A 328 -6.92 -12.94 9.15
N LYS A 329 -7.17 -12.46 10.38
CA LYS A 329 -6.18 -12.51 11.46
C LYS A 329 -5.89 -13.94 11.89
N VAL A 330 -6.88 -14.83 11.88
CA VAL A 330 -6.69 -16.26 12.17
C VAL A 330 -5.81 -16.91 11.10
N VAL A 331 -6.09 -16.65 9.82
CA VAL A 331 -5.27 -17.15 8.70
C VAL A 331 -3.84 -16.63 8.79
N MET A 332 -3.67 -15.35 9.13
CA MET A 332 -2.36 -14.71 9.29
C MET A 332 -1.56 -15.29 10.46
N GLU A 333 -2.18 -15.52 11.62
CA GLU A 333 -1.49 -16.15 12.76
C GLU A 333 -1.13 -17.61 12.45
N ALA A 334 -2.01 -18.38 11.78
CA ALA A 334 -1.66 -19.73 11.32
C ALA A 334 -0.46 -19.71 10.36
N ALA A 335 -0.43 -18.76 9.42
CA ALA A 335 0.69 -18.58 8.49
C ALA A 335 1.99 -18.22 9.21
N LYS A 336 1.92 -17.34 10.22
CA LYS A 336 3.07 -16.93 11.05
C LYS A 336 3.69 -18.12 11.77
N GLU A 337 2.86 -18.92 12.43
CA GLU A 337 3.34 -20.10 13.16
C GLU A 337 3.90 -21.18 12.24
N GLU A 338 3.34 -21.37 11.04
CA GLU A 338 3.90 -22.32 10.08
C GLU A 338 5.22 -21.80 9.49
N LEU A 339 5.33 -20.52 9.16
CA LEU A 339 6.57 -19.90 8.67
C LEU A 339 7.73 -20.03 9.68
N LYS A 340 7.47 -19.89 10.99
CA LYS A 340 8.49 -20.12 12.04
C LYS A 340 9.10 -21.53 11.96
N LYS A 341 8.29 -22.55 11.63
CA LYS A 341 8.76 -23.95 11.49
C LYS A 341 9.59 -24.17 10.23
N PHE A 342 9.34 -23.41 9.17
CA PHE A 342 10.14 -23.48 7.94
C PHE A 342 11.51 -22.84 8.12
N VAL A 343 11.56 -21.63 8.70
CA VAL A 343 12.85 -20.94 8.95
C VAL A 343 13.75 -21.76 9.88
N GLY A 344 13.19 -22.46 10.86
CA GLY A 344 13.96 -23.35 11.73
C GLY A 344 14.52 -24.61 11.05
N LYS A 345 14.03 -24.98 9.85
CA LYS A 345 14.52 -26.14 9.08
C LYS A 345 15.62 -25.77 8.08
N ASP A 346 15.67 -24.52 7.62
CA ASP A 346 16.72 -24.04 6.70
C ASP A 346 18.03 -23.67 7.43
N ILE A 347 18.07 -23.77 8.78
CA ILE A 347 19.23 -23.49 9.64
C ILE A 347 19.86 -24.79 10.17
N LEU A 348 19.30 -25.96 9.86
CA LEU A 348 19.83 -27.31 10.14
C LEU A 348 20.27 -27.97 8.83
#